data_AF-A0AAD5ZPC3-F1
#
_entry.id   AF-A0AAD5ZPC3-F1
#
_cell.length_a   1.000
_cell.length_b   1.000
_cell.length_c   1.000
_cell.angle_alpha   90.00
_cell.angle_beta   90.00
_cell.angle_gamma   90.00
#
_symmetry.space_group_name_H-M   'P 1'
#
loop_
_entity.id
_entity.type
_entity.pdbx_description
1 polymer ?
#
loop_
_entity_poly.entity_id
_entity_poly.type
_entity_poly.pdbx_seq_one_letter_code
_entity_poly.pdbx_strand_id
1 'polypeptide(L)'
;MEKVKAMILLLSCISLLSVRVNGIGANWGTQTSHPLPPDTVVQMLKENGFSKVKLFDAEDGTMNALKKSGFEVMVGLPNDMLRTLATSVKAAENWVSKNVSAYVNDGVNIRYVAVGNEPFLETYNGSFLQTTFPALQNVQGALIKAGLSNQVKVTIPLNADVYQSSTGKPSDGDFRTDIHDLMVAIVKFLSDNSAAFTVNIYPFISLYSDSNFPVEYAFFDGNASPVVDGSNTYTNMFDANLDTLIWALKKNGYGNLPVIVGEIGWPTDGDMNANTQYAQRFNQGFMTHISTGRGTPMRPGPIDAYLFSLIDEDEKSIQPGNFERHWGIFTYDGLPKYQLNLGIGNSSRGLVKARGVQYLDKKWCVLRPNIALSDSRLADTISYACSNADCTSLGYKTSCGNLDTRGNISYAFDNYFQKNDQDDVACDFSGLATTTNMDPSTGTCRFGIMIVVDDASSFKLPQFGLLVFIFVLHLLLTAL
;
A
#
# COMPACT_ATOMS: atom_id res chain seq x y z
N MET A 1 35.68 -16.56 -44.55
CA MET A 1 35.42 -15.23 -43.94
C MET A 1 33.93 -14.90 -43.83
N GLU A 2 33.08 -15.23 -44.80
CA GLU A 2 31.63 -14.91 -44.73
C GLU A 2 30.87 -15.65 -43.63
N LYS A 3 31.18 -16.93 -43.36
CA LYS A 3 30.50 -17.70 -42.30
C LYS A 3 30.80 -17.18 -40.87
N VAL A 4 31.95 -16.56 -40.66
CA VAL A 4 32.33 -15.96 -39.36
C VAL A 4 31.62 -14.62 -39.16
N LYS A 5 31.42 -13.83 -40.23
CA LYS A 5 30.64 -12.58 -40.19
C LYS A 5 29.16 -12.84 -39.92
N ALA A 6 28.58 -13.90 -40.49
CA ALA A 6 27.19 -14.30 -40.22
C ALA A 6 26.98 -14.77 -38.77
N MET A 7 27.95 -15.47 -38.18
CA MET A 7 27.87 -15.93 -36.79
C MET A 7 28.05 -14.78 -35.78
N ILE A 8 28.88 -13.79 -36.10
CA ILE A 8 29.03 -12.56 -35.30
C ILE A 8 27.77 -11.68 -35.39
N LEU A 9 27.10 -11.59 -36.56
CA LEU A 9 25.80 -10.91 -36.68
C LEU A 9 24.67 -11.65 -35.95
N LEU A 10 24.65 -12.99 -35.95
CA LEU A 10 23.65 -13.75 -35.19
C LEU A 10 23.85 -13.62 -33.67
N LEU A 11 25.11 -13.59 -33.21
CA LEU A 11 25.45 -13.36 -31.79
C LEU A 11 25.20 -11.90 -31.36
N SER A 12 25.33 -10.92 -32.27
CA SER A 12 25.01 -9.51 -31.98
C SER A 12 23.51 -9.18 -32.08
N CYS A 13 22.68 -10.02 -32.70
CA CYS A 13 21.23 -9.85 -32.74
C CYS A 13 20.46 -10.62 -31.65
N ILE A 14 21.05 -11.64 -31.02
CA ILE A 14 20.37 -12.46 -29.98
C ILE A 14 20.63 -11.94 -28.54
N SER A 15 21.55 -11.00 -28.34
CA SER A 15 21.80 -10.37 -27.02
C SER A 15 21.17 -8.97 -26.87
N LEU A 16 20.35 -8.53 -27.83
CA LEU A 16 19.56 -7.30 -27.78
C LEU A 16 18.10 -7.52 -27.34
N LEU A 17 17.83 -8.58 -26.58
CA LEU A 17 16.74 -8.53 -25.59
C LEU A 17 17.37 -8.07 -24.28
N SER A 18 17.69 -6.77 -24.23
CA SER A 18 17.66 -6.07 -22.94
C SER A 18 16.34 -6.47 -22.30
N VAL A 19 16.39 -7.23 -21.21
CA VAL A 19 15.24 -7.40 -20.32
C VAL A 19 14.95 -5.99 -19.83
N ARG A 20 14.11 -5.26 -20.59
CA ARG A 20 13.49 -4.04 -20.11
C ARG A 20 12.78 -4.47 -18.83
N VAL A 21 12.96 -3.74 -17.75
CA VAL A 21 12.18 -3.93 -16.52
C VAL A 21 10.72 -4.12 -16.95
N ASN A 22 10.14 -5.30 -16.71
CA ASN A 22 8.71 -5.51 -16.88
C ASN A 22 8.06 -4.61 -15.82
N GLY A 23 7.49 -3.48 -16.28
CA GLY A 23 7.39 -2.20 -15.57
C GLY A 23 6.90 -2.21 -14.12
N ILE A 24 7.19 -1.09 -13.44
CA ILE A 24 6.76 -0.82 -12.07
C ILE A 24 5.22 -0.90 -11.96
N GLY A 25 4.74 -1.52 -10.90
CA GLY A 25 3.34 -1.54 -10.52
C GLY A 25 2.98 -0.43 -9.55
N ALA A 26 1.68 -0.25 -9.31
CA ALA A 26 1.16 0.58 -8.24
C ALA A 26 0.20 -0.22 -7.37
N ASN A 27 0.24 0.03 -6.06
CA ASN A 27 -0.81 -0.38 -5.15
C ASN A 27 -1.97 0.59 -5.26
N TRP A 28 -3.13 0.08 -5.67
CA TRP A 28 -4.38 0.84 -5.70
C TRP A 28 -5.20 0.46 -4.47
N GLY A 29 -5.08 1.29 -3.43
CA GLY A 29 -5.90 1.21 -2.24
C GLY A 29 -7.22 1.98 -2.39
N THR A 30 -8.25 1.49 -1.72
CA THR A 30 -9.65 1.94 -1.87
C THR A 30 -10.26 2.41 -0.55
N GLN A 31 -9.47 2.46 0.53
CA GLN A 31 -9.94 2.90 1.85
C GLN A 31 -10.00 4.43 1.94
N THR A 32 -10.96 5.01 1.24
CA THR A 32 -11.19 6.45 1.23
C THR A 32 -12.67 6.79 1.35
N SER A 33 -12.97 7.91 2.02
CA SER A 33 -14.32 8.42 2.18
C SER A 33 -14.91 8.89 0.85
N HIS A 34 -14.08 9.44 -0.04
CA HIS A 34 -14.46 9.99 -1.33
C HIS A 34 -13.56 9.44 -2.45
N PRO A 35 -13.77 8.18 -2.89
CA PRO A 35 -12.93 7.56 -3.89
C PRO A 35 -13.05 8.24 -5.26
N LEU A 36 -11.91 8.41 -5.94
CA LEU A 36 -11.91 8.71 -7.37
C LEU A 36 -12.64 7.59 -8.14
N PRO A 37 -13.40 7.92 -9.19
CA PRO A 37 -14.04 6.92 -10.03
C PRO A 37 -13.02 5.90 -10.57
N PRO A 38 -13.31 4.58 -10.54
CA PRO A 38 -12.36 3.56 -10.98
C PRO A 38 -11.77 3.77 -12.37
N ASP A 39 -12.58 4.22 -13.34
CA ASP A 39 -12.11 4.54 -14.69
C ASP A 39 -11.09 5.70 -14.71
N THR A 40 -11.27 6.69 -13.83
CA THR A 40 -10.31 7.79 -13.65
C THR A 40 -8.98 7.26 -13.12
N VAL A 41 -9.00 6.34 -12.15
CA VAL A 41 -7.77 5.74 -11.61
C VAL A 41 -7.08 4.86 -12.66
N VAL A 42 -7.83 4.07 -13.43
CA VAL A 42 -7.30 3.31 -14.58
C VAL A 42 -6.65 4.24 -15.60
N GLN A 43 -7.24 5.41 -15.87
CA GLN A 43 -6.64 6.41 -16.75
C GLN A 43 -5.37 7.00 -16.14
N MET A 44 -5.34 7.31 -14.85
CA MET A 44 -4.13 7.77 -14.16
C MET A 44 -3.01 6.74 -14.27
N LEU A 45 -3.29 5.46 -14.02
CA LEU A 45 -2.31 4.39 -14.16
C LEU A 45 -1.73 4.35 -15.58
N LYS A 46 -2.58 4.46 -16.61
CA LYS A 46 -2.15 4.45 -18.03
C LYS A 46 -1.32 5.69 -18.38
N GLU A 47 -1.79 6.88 -18.01
CA GLU A 47 -1.11 8.14 -18.33
C GLU A 47 0.26 8.25 -17.65
N ASN A 48 0.39 7.65 -16.46
CA ASN A 48 1.65 7.57 -15.72
C ASN A 48 2.51 6.34 -16.09
N GLY A 49 2.10 5.55 -17.08
CA GLY A 49 2.91 4.48 -17.67
C GLY A 49 3.07 3.24 -16.81
N PHE A 50 2.28 3.07 -15.75
CA PHE A 50 2.24 1.82 -14.99
C PHE A 50 1.83 0.67 -15.91
N SER A 51 2.32 -0.53 -15.63
CA SER A 51 1.93 -1.74 -16.37
C SER A 51 1.28 -2.80 -15.49
N LYS A 52 1.33 -2.61 -14.17
CA LYS A 52 0.81 -3.55 -13.18
C LYS A 52 0.04 -2.81 -12.10
N VAL A 53 -0.92 -3.49 -11.50
CA VAL A 53 -1.66 -2.99 -10.35
C VAL A 53 -1.84 -4.10 -9.32
N LYS A 54 -1.63 -3.76 -8.05
CA LYS A 54 -1.95 -4.62 -6.91
C LYS A 54 -3.19 -4.03 -6.21
N LEU A 55 -4.18 -4.89 -6.01
CA LEU A 55 -5.41 -4.59 -5.28
C LEU A 55 -5.39 -5.31 -3.93
N PHE A 56 -6.09 -4.77 -2.93
CA PHE A 56 -6.19 -5.35 -1.59
C PHE A 56 -7.42 -6.25 -1.41
N ASP A 57 -8.37 -6.14 -2.35
CA ASP A 57 -9.56 -6.97 -2.47
C ASP A 57 -9.90 -7.20 -3.95
N ALA A 58 -11.11 -7.69 -4.21
CA ALA A 58 -11.68 -7.88 -5.54
C ALA A 58 -13.00 -7.12 -5.69
N GLU A 59 -13.02 -5.84 -5.29
CA GLU A 59 -14.20 -4.97 -5.43
C GLU A 59 -14.65 -4.87 -6.89
N ASP A 60 -15.97 -4.97 -7.12
CA ASP A 60 -16.52 -5.15 -8.46
C ASP A 60 -16.30 -3.92 -9.35
N GLY A 61 -16.45 -2.69 -8.85
CA GLY A 61 -16.19 -1.45 -9.59
C GLY A 61 -14.75 -1.35 -10.10
N THR A 62 -13.78 -1.63 -9.22
CA THR A 62 -12.35 -1.63 -9.51
C THR A 62 -12.00 -2.70 -10.54
N MET A 63 -12.48 -3.94 -10.33
CA MET A 63 -12.23 -5.05 -11.25
C MET A 63 -12.91 -4.85 -12.61
N ASN A 64 -14.09 -4.23 -12.65
CA ASN A 64 -14.78 -3.88 -13.89
C ASN A 64 -14.00 -2.84 -14.70
N ALA A 65 -13.48 -1.78 -14.07
CA ALA A 65 -12.68 -0.76 -14.77
C ALA A 65 -11.37 -1.33 -15.36
N LEU A 66 -10.85 -2.43 -14.79
CA LEU A 66 -9.65 -3.11 -15.29
C LEU A 66 -9.91 -4.04 -16.47
N LYS A 67 -11.16 -4.30 -16.88
CA LYS A 67 -11.48 -5.15 -18.02
C LYS A 67 -10.82 -4.63 -19.30
N LYS A 68 -10.05 -5.50 -19.98
CA LYS A 68 -9.36 -5.19 -21.24
C LYS A 68 -8.42 -3.97 -21.16
N SER A 69 -8.01 -3.59 -19.95
CA SER A 69 -7.10 -2.47 -19.71
C SER A 69 -5.66 -2.77 -20.11
N GLY A 70 -5.29 -4.06 -20.11
CA GLY A 70 -3.94 -4.56 -20.39
C GLY A 70 -3.03 -4.64 -19.16
N PHE A 71 -3.44 -4.13 -18.00
CA PHE A 71 -2.65 -4.21 -16.77
C PHE A 71 -2.50 -5.63 -16.27
N GLU A 72 -1.30 -6.02 -15.84
CA GLU A 72 -1.15 -7.20 -15.00
C GLU A 72 -1.72 -6.92 -13.60
N VAL A 73 -2.66 -7.76 -13.15
CA VAL A 73 -3.36 -7.57 -11.87
C VAL A 73 -2.90 -8.60 -10.85
N MET A 74 -2.47 -8.12 -9.68
CA MET A 74 -2.41 -8.91 -8.45
C MET A 74 -3.67 -8.60 -7.64
N VAL A 75 -4.60 -9.55 -7.55
CA VAL A 75 -5.87 -9.38 -6.84
C VAL A 75 -5.74 -9.82 -5.39
N GLY A 76 -6.22 -9.00 -4.46
CA GLY A 76 -6.11 -9.27 -3.02
C GLY A 76 -7.24 -10.15 -2.50
N LEU A 77 -6.90 -11.01 -1.55
CA LEU A 77 -7.82 -11.77 -0.72
C LEU A 77 -7.62 -11.28 0.72
N PRO A 78 -8.58 -10.54 1.29
CA PRO A 78 -8.43 -9.92 2.62
C PRO A 78 -8.22 -10.92 3.77
N ASN A 79 -7.52 -10.49 4.82
CA ASN A 79 -7.15 -11.35 5.96
C ASN A 79 -8.36 -11.97 6.69
N ASP A 80 -9.50 -11.26 6.75
CA ASP A 80 -10.74 -11.74 7.39
C ASP A 80 -11.35 -12.96 6.67
N MET A 81 -11.03 -13.17 5.40
CA MET A 81 -11.48 -14.32 4.61
C MET A 81 -10.61 -15.57 4.81
N LEU A 82 -9.40 -15.44 5.37
CA LEU A 82 -8.43 -16.53 5.47
C LEU A 82 -9.00 -17.75 6.20
N ARG A 83 -9.69 -17.55 7.33
CA ARG A 83 -10.30 -18.66 8.09
C ARG A 83 -11.33 -19.43 7.27
N THR A 84 -12.20 -18.71 6.57
CA THR A 84 -13.25 -19.30 5.74
C THR A 84 -12.66 -20.11 4.61
N LEU A 85 -11.64 -19.58 3.93
CA LEU A 85 -11.02 -20.26 2.79
C LEU A 85 -10.06 -21.38 3.21
N ALA A 86 -9.48 -21.31 4.41
CA ALA A 86 -8.68 -22.38 5.01
C ALA A 86 -9.50 -23.63 5.32
N THR A 87 -10.73 -23.45 5.81
CA THR A 87 -11.61 -24.54 6.25
C THR A 87 -12.59 -25.00 5.16
N SER A 88 -12.83 -24.13 4.19
CA SER A 88 -13.71 -24.20 3.02
C SER A 88 -13.08 -24.48 1.65
N VAL A 89 -12.82 -25.72 1.20
CA VAL A 89 -12.42 -25.92 -0.22
C VAL A 89 -13.49 -25.37 -1.17
N LYS A 90 -14.77 -25.61 -0.87
CA LYS A 90 -15.88 -25.07 -1.67
C LYS A 90 -15.95 -23.54 -1.61
N ALA A 91 -15.62 -22.95 -0.46
CA ALA A 91 -15.55 -21.49 -0.33
C ALA A 91 -14.42 -20.91 -1.20
N ALA A 92 -13.24 -21.54 -1.21
CA ALA A 92 -12.13 -21.14 -2.07
C ALA A 92 -12.49 -21.27 -3.57
N GLU A 93 -13.14 -22.37 -3.96
CA GLU A 93 -13.64 -22.54 -5.34
C GLU A 93 -14.64 -21.44 -5.74
N ASN A 94 -15.59 -21.12 -4.87
CA ASN A 94 -16.57 -20.07 -5.13
C ASN A 94 -15.91 -18.69 -5.23
N TRP A 95 -14.94 -18.40 -4.34
CA TRP A 95 -14.18 -17.15 -4.38
C TRP A 95 -13.38 -17.02 -5.67
N VAL A 96 -12.63 -18.06 -6.06
CA VAL A 96 -11.88 -18.07 -7.32
C VAL A 96 -12.81 -17.93 -8.52
N SER A 97 -13.94 -18.64 -8.53
CA SER A 97 -14.92 -18.53 -9.63
C SER A 97 -15.44 -17.10 -9.79
N LYS A 98 -15.79 -16.43 -8.68
CA LYS A 98 -16.36 -15.08 -8.70
C LYS A 98 -15.30 -14.02 -9.00
N ASN A 99 -14.19 -14.06 -8.29
CA ASN A 99 -13.25 -12.94 -8.20
C ASN A 99 -12.03 -13.10 -9.12
N VAL A 100 -11.83 -14.29 -9.69
CA VAL A 100 -10.72 -14.55 -10.60
C VAL A 100 -11.22 -15.03 -11.96
N SER A 101 -11.92 -16.17 -12.02
CA SER A 101 -12.31 -16.80 -13.28
C SER A 101 -13.25 -15.92 -14.11
N ALA A 102 -14.27 -15.32 -13.49
CA ALA A 102 -15.19 -14.41 -14.19
C ALA A 102 -14.45 -13.21 -14.81
N TYR A 103 -13.57 -12.56 -14.03
CA TYR A 103 -12.83 -11.39 -14.50
C TYR A 103 -11.77 -11.72 -15.54
N VAL A 104 -11.08 -12.87 -15.44
CA VAL A 104 -10.18 -13.36 -16.49
C VAL A 104 -10.95 -13.57 -17.79
N ASN A 105 -12.14 -14.18 -17.74
CA ASN A 105 -12.99 -14.38 -18.92
C ASN A 105 -13.47 -13.06 -19.53
N ASP A 106 -13.66 -12.02 -18.71
CA ASP A 106 -14.04 -10.68 -19.16
C ASP A 106 -12.84 -9.85 -19.67
N GLY A 107 -11.62 -10.39 -19.63
CA GLY A 107 -10.42 -9.79 -20.17
C GLY A 107 -9.59 -8.98 -19.17
N VAL A 108 -9.76 -9.19 -17.86
CA VAL A 108 -8.80 -8.72 -16.85
C VAL A 108 -7.59 -9.64 -16.84
N ASN A 109 -6.38 -9.09 -16.97
CA ASN A 109 -5.15 -9.87 -17.01
C ASN A 109 -4.62 -10.14 -15.58
N ILE A 110 -5.34 -10.99 -14.84
CA ILE A 110 -4.90 -11.42 -13.50
C ILE A 110 -3.69 -12.34 -13.62
N ARG A 111 -2.64 -12.04 -12.85
CA ARG A 111 -1.39 -12.82 -12.77
C ARG A 111 -1.16 -13.43 -11.41
N TYR A 112 -1.62 -12.76 -10.37
CA TYR A 112 -1.43 -13.21 -8.99
C TYR A 112 -2.70 -13.09 -8.17
N VAL A 113 -2.90 -14.04 -7.26
CA VAL A 113 -3.82 -13.90 -6.12
C VAL A 113 -2.97 -13.73 -4.86
N ALA A 114 -3.06 -12.58 -4.22
CA ALA A 114 -2.42 -12.28 -2.94
C ALA A 114 -3.31 -12.81 -1.80
N VAL A 115 -2.94 -13.94 -1.21
CA VAL A 115 -3.71 -14.62 -0.16
C VAL A 115 -3.35 -14.04 1.21
N GLY A 116 -4.13 -13.03 1.63
CA GLY A 116 -3.84 -12.19 2.79
C GLY A 116 -2.95 -10.99 2.45
N ASN A 117 -2.76 -10.10 3.42
CA ASN A 117 -1.76 -9.03 3.38
C ASN A 117 -1.08 -8.94 4.75
N GLU A 118 0.22 -9.22 4.77
CA GLU A 118 1.07 -9.23 5.96
C GLU A 118 0.49 -10.05 7.14
N PRO A 119 -0.01 -11.28 6.92
CA PRO A 119 -0.77 -12.02 7.93
C PRO A 119 0.07 -12.43 9.16
N PHE A 120 1.40 -12.29 9.10
CA PHE A 120 2.32 -12.72 10.16
C PHE A 120 2.99 -11.56 10.90
N LEU A 121 2.47 -10.33 10.72
CA LEU A 121 2.85 -9.21 11.55
C LEU A 121 2.73 -9.56 13.04
N GLU A 122 3.75 -9.20 13.82
CA GLU A 122 3.74 -9.43 15.27
C GLU A 122 2.53 -8.79 15.95
N THR A 123 2.07 -7.65 15.43
CA THR A 123 0.89 -6.91 15.94
C THR A 123 -0.41 -7.70 15.82
N TYR A 124 -0.51 -8.68 14.91
CA TYR A 124 -1.65 -9.59 14.82
C TYR A 124 -1.61 -10.72 15.85
N ASN A 125 -0.56 -10.82 16.66
CA ASN A 125 -0.42 -11.78 17.76
C ASN A 125 -0.79 -13.21 17.35
N GLY A 126 -0.31 -13.64 16.18
CA GLY A 126 -0.50 -14.99 15.66
C GLY A 126 -1.90 -15.31 15.11
N SER A 127 -2.79 -14.33 14.96
CA SER A 127 -4.19 -14.53 14.54
C SER A 127 -4.37 -15.35 13.27
N PHE A 128 -3.41 -15.27 12.33
CA PHE A 128 -3.51 -15.91 11.03
C PHE A 128 -2.58 -17.12 10.82
N LEU A 129 -1.73 -17.48 11.80
CA LEU A 129 -0.72 -18.55 11.66
C LEU A 129 -1.30 -19.89 11.20
N GLN A 130 -2.50 -20.24 11.70
CA GLN A 130 -3.15 -21.51 11.37
C GLN A 130 -4.04 -21.45 10.11
N THR A 131 -4.27 -20.26 9.55
CA THR A 131 -5.27 -20.07 8.47
C THR A 131 -4.62 -19.70 7.14
N THR A 132 -3.52 -18.95 7.15
CA THR A 132 -2.88 -18.46 5.91
C THR A 132 -2.46 -19.60 4.99
N PHE A 133 -1.69 -20.58 5.49
CA PHE A 133 -1.16 -21.63 4.63
C PHE A 133 -2.25 -22.57 4.08
N PRO A 134 -3.23 -23.06 4.87
CA PRO A 134 -4.34 -23.83 4.32
C PRO A 134 -5.19 -23.02 3.31
N ALA A 135 -5.40 -21.73 3.54
CA ALA A 135 -6.10 -20.87 2.58
C ALA A 135 -5.32 -20.77 1.26
N LEU A 136 -3.99 -20.58 1.32
CA LEU A 136 -3.10 -20.56 0.15
C LEU A 136 -3.23 -21.85 -0.67
N GLN A 137 -3.22 -23.00 0.01
CA GLN A 137 -3.37 -24.32 -0.61
C GLN A 137 -4.73 -24.47 -1.30
N ASN A 138 -5.82 -24.09 -0.62
CA ASN A 138 -7.16 -24.21 -1.15
C ASN A 138 -7.41 -23.28 -2.35
N VAL A 139 -6.88 -22.05 -2.32
CA VAL A 139 -6.97 -21.11 -3.45
C VAL A 139 -6.17 -21.64 -4.64
N GLN A 140 -4.95 -22.14 -4.44
CA GLN A 140 -4.17 -22.75 -5.51
C GLN A 140 -4.89 -23.97 -6.11
N GLY A 141 -5.48 -24.84 -5.28
CA GLY A 141 -6.29 -25.96 -5.73
C GLY A 141 -7.50 -25.53 -6.56
N ALA A 142 -8.18 -24.46 -6.14
CA ALA A 142 -9.29 -23.87 -6.89
C ALA A 142 -8.85 -23.28 -8.24
N LEU A 143 -7.68 -22.62 -8.31
CA LEU A 143 -7.11 -22.14 -9.58
C LEU A 143 -6.77 -23.28 -10.54
N ILE A 144 -6.22 -24.39 -10.03
CA ILE A 144 -5.95 -25.61 -10.82
C ILE A 144 -7.27 -26.17 -11.37
N LYS A 145 -8.29 -26.31 -10.51
CA LYS A 145 -9.62 -26.82 -10.90
C LYS A 145 -10.29 -25.95 -11.97
N ALA A 146 -10.08 -24.63 -11.89
CA ALA A 146 -10.58 -23.67 -12.88
C ALA A 146 -9.76 -23.64 -14.18
N GLY A 147 -8.65 -24.40 -14.28
CA GLY A 147 -7.76 -24.40 -15.45
C GLY A 147 -6.89 -23.14 -15.57
N LEU A 148 -6.75 -22.35 -14.50
CA LEU A 148 -6.07 -21.05 -14.49
C LEU A 148 -4.64 -21.09 -13.95
N SER A 149 -4.19 -22.21 -13.39
CA SER A 149 -2.90 -22.33 -12.68
C SER A 149 -1.65 -22.07 -13.53
N ASN A 150 -1.78 -22.05 -14.86
CA ASN A 150 -0.68 -21.67 -15.78
C ASN A 150 -0.58 -20.15 -16.00
N GLN A 151 -1.67 -19.42 -15.77
CA GLN A 151 -1.74 -17.96 -15.95
C GLN A 151 -1.68 -17.22 -14.61
N VAL A 152 -2.39 -17.73 -13.60
CA VAL A 152 -2.57 -17.11 -12.29
C VAL A 152 -1.85 -17.94 -11.24
N LYS A 153 -0.98 -17.29 -10.46
CA LYS A 153 -0.24 -17.91 -9.34
C LYS A 153 -0.71 -17.35 -8.01
N VAL A 154 -0.70 -18.16 -6.96
CA VAL A 154 -0.89 -17.63 -5.60
C VAL A 154 0.40 -17.02 -5.06
N THR A 155 0.29 -16.04 -4.18
CA THR A 155 1.39 -15.50 -3.37
C THR A 155 0.84 -15.03 -2.03
N ILE A 156 1.72 -14.65 -1.11
CA ILE A 156 1.36 -13.95 0.13
C ILE A 156 2.26 -12.72 0.18
N PRO A 157 1.71 -11.50 0.13
CA PRO A 157 2.44 -10.29 0.51
C PRO A 157 2.79 -10.38 2.00
N LEU A 158 4.07 -10.51 2.28
CA LEU A 158 4.60 -10.65 3.64
C LEU A 158 5.38 -9.38 4.00
N ASN A 159 5.22 -8.88 5.21
CA ASN A 159 6.07 -7.80 5.70
C ASN A 159 7.51 -8.31 5.86
N ALA A 160 8.48 -7.41 5.79
CA ALA A 160 9.88 -7.72 6.05
C ALA A 160 10.15 -8.24 7.49
N ASP A 161 9.19 -8.13 8.41
CA ASP A 161 9.29 -8.66 9.78
C ASP A 161 9.28 -10.20 9.87
N VAL A 162 8.95 -10.91 8.80
CA VAL A 162 8.93 -12.39 8.80
C VAL A 162 10.33 -13.00 8.75
N TYR A 163 11.37 -12.19 8.52
CA TYR A 163 12.77 -12.57 8.58
C TYR A 163 13.56 -11.59 9.44
N GLN A 164 14.67 -12.07 9.99
CA GLN A 164 15.48 -11.34 10.94
C GLN A 164 16.96 -11.56 10.67
N SER A 165 17.76 -10.63 11.18
CA SER A 165 19.22 -10.66 11.15
C SER A 165 19.73 -10.46 12.58
N SER A 166 20.53 -11.40 13.08
CA SER A 166 21.02 -11.36 14.46
C SER A 166 22.14 -10.34 14.71
N THR A 167 22.87 -9.99 13.65
CA THR A 167 23.99 -9.05 13.68
C THR A 167 23.71 -7.75 12.92
N GLY A 168 22.51 -7.62 12.33
CA GLY A 168 22.15 -6.53 11.43
C GLY A 168 22.81 -6.62 10.04
N LYS A 169 23.42 -7.76 9.70
CA LYS A 169 24.05 -8.03 8.41
C LYS A 169 23.20 -8.97 7.56
N PRO A 170 22.93 -8.67 6.28
CA PRO A 170 22.07 -9.51 5.45
C PRO A 170 22.47 -10.99 5.37
N SER A 171 23.77 -11.33 5.41
CA SER A 171 24.27 -12.71 5.29
C SER A 171 23.84 -13.65 6.41
N ASP A 172 23.53 -13.12 7.59
CA ASP A 172 23.00 -13.92 8.69
C ASP A 172 21.46 -14.00 8.69
N GLY A 173 20.80 -13.40 7.70
CA GLY A 173 19.35 -13.39 7.53
C GLY A 173 18.73 -14.79 7.53
N ASP A 174 17.65 -14.97 8.28
CA ASP A 174 16.82 -16.18 8.30
C ASP A 174 15.37 -15.85 8.68
N PHE A 175 14.43 -16.76 8.45
CA PHE A 175 13.05 -16.56 8.92
C PHE A 175 12.99 -16.49 10.44
N ARG A 176 12.06 -15.68 10.97
CA ARG A 176 11.87 -15.52 12.42
C ARG A 176 11.56 -16.87 13.06
N THR A 177 12.19 -17.15 14.20
CA THR A 177 12.23 -18.49 14.83
C THR A 177 10.84 -19.05 15.16
N ASP A 178 9.91 -18.18 15.57
CA ASP A 178 8.54 -18.53 15.97
C ASP A 178 7.66 -18.98 14.80
N ILE A 179 7.99 -18.59 13.57
CA ILE A 179 7.26 -18.93 12.34
C ILE A 179 8.11 -19.66 11.30
N HIS A 180 9.35 -20.03 11.64
CA HIS A 180 10.33 -20.58 10.70
C HIS A 180 9.78 -21.76 9.89
N ASP A 181 9.27 -22.79 10.55
CA ASP A 181 8.80 -24.00 9.87
C ASP A 181 7.57 -23.73 8.99
N LEU A 182 6.69 -22.83 9.41
CA LEU A 182 5.56 -22.37 8.62
C LEU A 182 6.04 -21.64 7.36
N MET A 183 7.01 -20.74 7.49
CA MET A 183 7.61 -20.02 6.38
C MET A 183 8.30 -20.96 5.40
N VAL A 184 9.07 -21.94 5.87
CA VAL A 184 9.70 -22.95 5.01
C VAL A 184 8.64 -23.77 4.26
N ALA A 185 7.53 -24.14 4.92
CA ALA A 185 6.44 -24.85 4.26
C ALA A 185 5.75 -24.01 3.17
N ILE A 186 5.53 -22.72 3.42
CA ILE A 186 4.96 -21.77 2.44
C ILE A 186 5.92 -21.58 1.26
N VAL A 187 7.20 -21.33 1.53
CA VAL A 187 8.23 -21.12 0.50
C VAL A 187 8.37 -22.36 -0.38
N LYS A 188 8.37 -23.56 0.23
CA LYS A 188 8.32 -24.82 -0.51
C LYS A 188 7.11 -24.88 -1.43
N PHE A 189 5.93 -24.59 -0.90
CA PHE A 189 4.69 -24.64 -1.67
C PHE A 189 4.68 -23.66 -2.84
N LEU A 190 5.18 -22.44 -2.64
CA LEU A 190 5.33 -21.45 -3.71
C LEU A 190 6.30 -21.96 -4.79
N SER A 191 7.43 -22.54 -4.38
CA SER A 191 8.41 -23.12 -5.30
C SER A 191 7.82 -24.27 -6.14
N ASP A 192 7.14 -25.23 -5.49
CA ASP A 192 6.51 -26.37 -6.15
C ASP A 192 5.44 -25.95 -7.19
N ASN A 193 4.81 -24.79 -7.00
CA ASN A 193 3.77 -24.26 -7.89
C ASN A 193 4.28 -23.23 -8.92
N SER A 194 5.61 -23.01 -8.98
CA SER A 194 6.23 -21.96 -9.80
C SER A 194 5.63 -20.58 -9.54
N ALA A 195 5.37 -20.28 -8.27
CA ALA A 195 4.90 -19.00 -7.78
C ALA A 195 6.08 -18.15 -7.27
N ALA A 196 5.77 -16.93 -6.83
CA ALA A 196 6.74 -15.98 -6.29
C ALA A 196 6.49 -15.72 -4.80
N PHE A 197 7.57 -15.41 -4.08
CA PHE A 197 7.52 -14.81 -2.76
C PHE A 197 7.26 -13.30 -2.91
N THR A 198 6.23 -12.76 -2.26
CA THR A 198 5.97 -11.32 -2.28
C THR A 198 6.36 -10.72 -0.94
N VAL A 199 7.20 -9.70 -0.95
CA VAL A 199 7.67 -9.00 0.25
C VAL A 199 7.31 -7.52 0.20
N ASN A 200 6.82 -6.98 1.29
CA ASN A 200 6.58 -5.57 1.50
C ASN A 200 7.75 -4.98 2.30
N ILE A 201 8.40 -3.95 1.76
CA ILE A 201 9.62 -3.38 2.34
C ILE A 201 9.40 -1.89 2.59
N TYR A 202 9.63 -1.46 3.82
CA TYR A 202 9.35 -0.09 4.25
C TYR A 202 10.53 0.52 5.04
N PRO A 203 11.54 1.09 4.35
CA PRO A 203 12.69 1.70 5.04
C PRO A 203 12.29 2.86 5.97
N PHE A 204 11.17 3.53 5.70
CA PHE A 204 10.56 4.52 6.58
C PHE A 204 10.33 3.98 8.01
N ILE A 205 9.87 2.72 8.15
CA ILE A 205 9.55 2.15 9.46
C ILE A 205 10.79 2.05 10.34
N SER A 206 11.99 1.85 9.77
CA SER A 206 13.23 1.86 10.56
C SER A 206 13.50 3.21 11.23
N LEU A 207 13.17 4.33 10.55
CA LEU A 207 13.27 5.67 11.15
C LEU A 207 12.16 5.97 12.15
N TYR A 208 10.98 5.42 11.92
CA TYR A 208 9.85 5.56 12.84
C TYR A 208 10.08 4.80 14.15
N SER A 209 10.65 3.59 14.07
CA SER A 209 10.83 2.70 15.23
C SER A 209 12.16 2.90 15.97
N ASP A 210 13.20 3.43 15.34
CA ASP A 210 14.50 3.69 15.96
C ASP A 210 15.03 5.09 15.64
N SER A 211 15.04 5.96 16.65
CA SER A 211 15.56 7.33 16.53
C SER A 211 17.07 7.41 16.24
N ASN A 212 17.81 6.31 16.42
CA ASN A 212 19.24 6.23 16.13
C ASN A 212 19.53 5.59 14.77
N PHE A 213 18.51 5.17 14.02
CA PHE A 213 18.71 4.59 12.70
C PHE A 213 19.42 5.61 11.77
N PRO A 214 20.45 5.20 11.02
CA PRO A 214 21.20 6.11 10.17
C PRO A 214 20.33 6.62 9.01
N VAL A 215 19.80 7.84 9.14
CA VAL A 215 18.88 8.48 8.18
C VAL A 215 19.33 8.34 6.73
N GLU A 216 20.59 8.62 6.44
CA GLU A 216 21.12 8.56 5.07
C GLU A 216 21.07 7.14 4.48
N TYR A 217 21.12 6.10 5.32
CA TYR A 217 21.00 4.70 4.89
C TYR A 217 19.60 4.32 4.42
N ALA A 218 18.56 5.09 4.78
CA ALA A 218 17.22 4.86 4.25
C ALA A 218 17.07 5.23 2.76
N PHE A 219 18.04 5.99 2.20
CA PHE A 219 17.96 6.57 0.86
C PHE A 219 19.03 6.00 -0.08
N PHE A 220 18.98 6.41 -1.36
CA PHE A 220 19.77 5.83 -2.46
C PHE A 220 20.83 6.78 -3.03
N ASP A 221 21.09 7.92 -2.39
CA ASP A 221 21.96 8.97 -2.92
C ASP A 221 23.45 8.80 -2.62
N GLY A 222 23.82 7.71 -1.94
CA GLY A 222 25.22 7.34 -1.70
C GLY A 222 25.89 8.09 -0.56
N ASN A 223 25.14 8.87 0.23
CA ASN A 223 25.64 9.57 1.41
C ASN A 223 25.76 8.67 2.65
N ALA A 224 25.14 7.49 2.62
CA ALA A 224 25.15 6.56 3.73
C ALA A 224 26.54 5.97 3.99
N SER A 225 26.85 5.73 5.27
CA SER A 225 27.94 4.83 5.62
C SER A 225 27.54 3.40 5.26
N PRO A 226 28.28 2.71 4.38
CA PRO A 226 27.86 1.41 3.89
C PRO A 226 28.00 0.33 4.95
N VAL A 227 27.13 -0.68 4.90
CA VAL A 227 27.25 -1.92 5.66
C VAL A 227 28.07 -2.90 4.85
N VAL A 228 29.25 -3.27 5.36
CA VAL A 228 30.12 -4.29 4.74
C VAL A 228 29.81 -5.66 5.32
N ASP A 229 29.42 -6.58 4.45
CA ASP A 229 28.97 -7.92 4.78
C ASP A 229 29.69 -8.97 3.93
N GLY A 230 30.88 -9.37 4.40
CA GLY A 230 31.78 -10.23 3.65
C GLY A 230 32.28 -9.57 2.37
N SER A 231 31.84 -10.09 1.22
CA SER A 231 32.19 -9.53 -0.11
C SER A 231 31.13 -8.56 -0.65
N ASN A 232 29.97 -8.46 0.00
CA ASN A 232 28.90 -7.56 -0.37
C ASN A 232 29.01 -6.27 0.43
N THR A 233 28.65 -5.16 -0.22
CA THR A 233 28.59 -3.84 0.39
C THR A 233 27.23 -3.24 0.09
N TYR A 234 26.51 -2.86 1.14
CA TYR A 234 25.18 -2.27 1.03
C TYR A 234 25.28 -0.77 1.32
N THR A 235 24.84 0.06 0.38
CA THR A 235 24.83 1.52 0.51
C THR A 235 23.46 2.08 0.87
N ASN A 236 22.43 1.23 0.91
CA ASN A 236 21.07 1.60 1.25
C ASN A 236 20.36 0.42 1.94
N MET A 237 19.34 0.75 2.73
CA MET A 237 18.56 -0.19 3.53
C MET A 237 17.75 -1.15 2.65
N PHE A 238 17.20 -0.69 1.52
CA PHE A 238 16.40 -1.52 0.63
C PHE A 238 17.18 -2.74 0.13
N ASP A 239 18.39 -2.54 -0.41
CA ASP A 239 19.24 -3.63 -0.91
C ASP A 239 19.59 -4.60 0.22
N ALA A 240 19.94 -4.07 1.40
CA ALA A 240 20.28 -4.91 2.56
C ALA A 240 19.07 -5.71 3.06
N ASN A 241 17.89 -5.10 3.14
CA ASN A 241 16.69 -5.76 3.60
C ASN A 241 16.24 -6.85 2.62
N LEU A 242 16.22 -6.54 1.32
CA LEU A 242 15.89 -7.53 0.29
C LEU A 242 16.91 -8.68 0.29
N ASP A 243 18.20 -8.41 0.43
CA ASP A 243 19.21 -9.47 0.48
C ASP A 243 19.18 -10.29 1.78
N THR A 244 18.64 -9.73 2.87
CA THR A 244 18.36 -10.50 4.10
C THR A 244 17.33 -11.59 3.81
N LEU A 245 16.26 -11.27 3.06
CA LEU A 245 15.31 -12.26 2.55
C LEU A 245 15.97 -13.25 1.59
N ILE A 246 16.81 -12.79 0.66
CA ILE A 246 17.50 -13.69 -0.28
C ILE A 246 18.38 -14.69 0.47
N TRP A 247 19.06 -14.27 1.53
CA TRP A 247 19.81 -15.17 2.40
C TRP A 247 18.92 -16.16 3.15
N ALA A 248 17.80 -15.72 3.73
CA ALA A 248 16.83 -16.59 4.38
C ALA A 248 16.30 -17.67 3.42
N LEU A 249 15.92 -17.28 2.20
CA LEU A 249 15.51 -18.21 1.15
C LEU A 249 16.62 -19.20 0.78
N LYS A 250 17.85 -18.71 0.60
CA LYS A 250 19.01 -19.53 0.22
C LYS A 250 19.36 -20.57 1.28
N LYS A 251 19.40 -20.19 2.55
CA LYS A 251 19.68 -21.11 3.68
C LYS A 251 18.66 -22.23 3.77
N ASN A 252 17.41 -21.91 3.46
CA ASN A 252 16.31 -22.86 3.47
C ASN A 252 16.13 -23.63 2.14
N GLY A 253 17.06 -23.51 1.20
CA GLY A 253 17.09 -24.32 -0.04
C GLY A 253 16.33 -23.72 -1.23
N TYR A 254 15.85 -22.48 -1.12
CA TYR A 254 14.99 -21.82 -2.12
C TYR A 254 15.57 -20.52 -2.67
N GLY A 255 16.90 -20.39 -2.73
CA GLY A 255 17.57 -19.16 -3.19
C GLY A 255 17.21 -18.69 -4.61
N ASN A 256 16.65 -19.57 -5.44
CA ASN A 256 16.19 -19.25 -6.79
C ASN A 256 14.70 -18.85 -6.88
N LEU A 257 13.93 -18.93 -5.79
CA LEU A 257 12.50 -18.60 -5.78
C LEU A 257 12.31 -17.14 -6.22
N PRO A 258 11.47 -16.84 -7.24
CA PRO A 258 11.22 -15.46 -7.66
C PRO A 258 10.70 -14.62 -6.50
N VAL A 259 11.14 -13.35 -6.44
CA VAL A 259 10.71 -12.40 -5.42
C VAL A 259 10.06 -11.20 -6.11
N ILE A 260 8.94 -10.76 -5.56
CA ILE A 260 8.22 -9.53 -5.93
C ILE A 260 8.25 -8.60 -4.73
N VAL A 261 8.64 -7.35 -4.93
CA VAL A 261 8.46 -6.30 -3.93
C VAL A 261 7.01 -5.80 -4.02
N GLY A 262 6.14 -6.34 -3.17
CA GLY A 262 4.70 -6.11 -3.22
C GLY A 262 4.29 -4.69 -2.81
N GLU A 263 5.07 -4.06 -1.94
CA GLU A 263 4.87 -2.70 -1.46
C GLU A 263 6.23 -2.06 -1.16
N ILE A 264 6.43 -0.84 -1.65
CA ILE A 264 7.61 -0.01 -1.39
C ILE A 264 7.23 1.46 -1.56
N GLY A 265 7.56 2.30 -0.59
CA GLY A 265 7.19 3.72 -0.64
C GLY A 265 7.62 4.47 0.60
N TRP A 266 7.07 5.68 0.75
CA TRP A 266 7.37 6.55 1.88
C TRP A 266 6.22 7.55 2.10
N PRO A 267 5.69 7.68 3.34
CA PRO A 267 4.55 8.55 3.63
C PRO A 267 4.95 10.03 3.66
N THR A 268 4.01 10.91 3.33
CA THR A 268 4.31 12.36 3.21
C THR A 268 3.86 13.21 4.38
N ASP A 269 3.17 12.62 5.35
CA ASP A 269 2.65 13.33 6.52
C ASP A 269 2.34 12.34 7.66
N GLY A 270 1.93 12.86 8.82
CA GLY A 270 1.53 12.06 9.98
C GLY A 270 2.67 11.62 10.90
N ASP A 271 3.92 11.91 10.54
CA ASP A 271 5.12 11.73 11.39
C ASP A 271 6.22 12.73 10.98
N MET A 272 7.19 13.03 11.86
CA MET A 272 8.27 13.97 11.55
C MET A 272 9.17 13.51 10.38
N ASN A 273 9.31 12.20 10.17
CA ASN A 273 10.05 11.61 9.06
C ASN A 273 9.14 11.31 7.85
N ALA A 274 7.82 11.47 8.00
CA ALA A 274 6.86 11.38 6.92
C ALA A 274 6.61 12.79 6.38
N ASN A 275 7.35 13.17 5.34
CA ASN A 275 7.24 14.49 4.72
C ASN A 275 7.48 14.39 3.21
N THR A 276 6.98 15.36 2.45
CA THR A 276 7.09 15.37 0.98
C THR A 276 8.53 15.36 0.48
N GLN A 277 9.47 15.96 1.22
CA GLN A 277 10.88 15.98 0.85
C GLN A 277 11.50 14.57 0.95
N TYR A 278 11.28 13.86 2.05
CA TYR A 278 11.78 12.50 2.24
C TYR A 278 11.08 11.51 1.32
N ALA A 279 9.76 11.67 1.12
CA ALA A 279 9.03 10.83 0.18
C ALA A 279 9.53 11.00 -1.26
N GLN A 280 9.76 12.25 -1.69
CA GLN A 280 10.37 12.53 -2.99
C GLN A 280 11.78 11.94 -3.10
N ARG A 281 12.63 12.18 -2.10
CA ARG A 281 14.02 11.67 -2.06
C ARG A 281 14.05 10.14 -2.16
N PHE A 282 13.21 9.46 -1.38
CA PHE A 282 13.11 8.01 -1.36
C PHE A 282 12.58 7.47 -2.68
N ASN A 283 11.38 7.89 -3.11
CA ASN A 283 10.75 7.35 -4.30
C ASN A 283 11.54 7.67 -5.57
N GLN A 284 12.14 8.86 -5.69
CA GLN A 284 13.00 9.17 -6.84
C GLN A 284 14.30 8.36 -6.80
N GLY A 285 14.89 8.16 -5.62
CA GLY A 285 16.07 7.32 -5.42
C GLY A 285 15.81 5.85 -5.78
N PHE A 286 14.68 5.30 -5.33
CA PHE A 286 14.23 3.96 -5.66
C PHE A 286 14.00 3.80 -7.17
N MET A 287 13.25 4.71 -7.80
CA MET A 287 13.04 4.65 -9.26
C MET A 287 14.35 4.78 -10.04
N THR A 288 15.30 5.59 -9.55
CA THR A 288 16.64 5.67 -10.12
C THR A 288 17.37 4.33 -9.99
N HIS A 289 17.38 3.71 -8.81
CA HIS A 289 17.98 2.40 -8.57
C HIS A 289 17.40 1.33 -9.52
N ILE A 290 16.07 1.23 -9.60
CA ILE A 290 15.35 0.28 -10.47
C ILE A 290 15.69 0.49 -11.95
N SER A 291 15.77 1.75 -12.39
CA SER A 291 16.10 2.07 -13.80
C SER A 291 17.49 1.58 -14.23
N THR A 292 18.40 1.36 -13.28
CA THR A 292 19.74 0.83 -13.60
C THR A 292 19.72 -0.65 -13.98
N GLY A 293 18.67 -1.39 -13.62
CA GLY A 293 18.55 -2.82 -13.86
C GLY A 293 19.60 -3.68 -13.12
N ARG A 294 20.35 -3.09 -12.18
CA ARG A 294 21.43 -3.77 -11.46
C ARG A 294 20.92 -4.79 -10.45
N GLY A 295 19.77 -4.54 -9.84
CA GLY A 295 19.27 -5.33 -8.72
C GLY A 295 20.11 -5.13 -7.47
N THR A 296 20.11 -6.13 -6.59
CA THR A 296 20.86 -6.11 -5.33
C THR A 296 22.20 -6.85 -5.46
N PRO A 297 23.14 -6.69 -4.49
CA PRO A 297 24.39 -7.43 -4.46
C PRO A 297 24.22 -8.96 -4.58
N MET A 298 23.25 -9.57 -3.90
CA MET A 298 23.00 -11.01 -3.96
C MET A 298 22.12 -11.43 -5.13
N ARG A 299 21.25 -10.54 -5.63
CA ARG A 299 20.34 -10.84 -6.73
C ARG A 299 20.43 -9.80 -7.84
N PRO A 300 21.46 -9.88 -8.70
CA PRO A 300 21.60 -8.98 -9.83
C PRO A 300 20.45 -9.14 -10.82
N GLY A 301 20.01 -8.02 -11.38
CA GLY A 301 19.00 -7.95 -12.43
C GLY A 301 17.78 -7.11 -12.06
N PRO A 302 16.79 -7.02 -12.97
CA PRO A 302 15.57 -6.27 -12.75
C PRO A 302 14.78 -6.75 -11.52
N ILE A 303 14.21 -5.81 -10.78
CA ILE A 303 13.33 -6.08 -9.63
C ILE A 303 11.88 -5.84 -10.06
N ASP A 304 11.00 -6.79 -9.77
CA ASP A 304 9.56 -6.61 -9.89
C ASP A 304 9.04 -5.92 -8.62
N ALA A 305 8.42 -4.75 -8.75
CA ALA A 305 8.04 -3.92 -7.61
C ALA A 305 6.74 -3.14 -7.85
N TYR A 306 6.04 -2.85 -6.76
CA TYR A 306 4.81 -2.05 -6.74
C TYR A 306 4.97 -0.89 -5.76
N LEU A 307 4.84 0.36 -6.25
CA LEU A 307 4.87 1.53 -5.41
C LEU A 307 3.67 1.53 -4.45
N PHE A 308 3.91 1.80 -3.17
CA PHE A 308 2.90 1.94 -2.14
C PHE A 308 2.81 3.40 -1.68
N SER A 309 1.69 4.09 -1.89
CA SER A 309 0.52 3.71 -2.71
C SER A 309 0.27 4.73 -3.81
N LEU A 310 -0.70 4.46 -4.68
CA LEU A 310 -1.07 5.40 -5.73
C LEU A 310 -1.66 6.68 -5.14
N ILE A 311 -2.63 6.55 -4.24
CA ILE A 311 -3.50 7.64 -3.73
C ILE A 311 -3.54 7.56 -2.20
N ASP A 312 -3.61 8.71 -1.52
CA ASP A 312 -3.86 8.78 -0.07
C ASP A 312 -5.23 8.19 0.32
N GLU A 313 -5.31 7.57 1.49
CA GLU A 313 -6.45 6.75 1.91
C GLU A 313 -6.89 7.14 3.32
N ASP A 314 -7.85 8.06 3.42
CA ASP A 314 -8.28 8.70 4.68
C ASP A 314 -9.11 7.80 5.60
N GLU A 315 -9.56 6.63 5.13
CA GLU A 315 -10.22 5.62 5.96
C GLU A 315 -9.27 4.51 6.44
N LYS A 316 -8.00 4.53 6.05
CA LYS A 316 -7.03 3.56 6.59
C LYS A 316 -6.96 3.64 8.11
N SER A 317 -6.85 2.47 8.73
CA SER A 317 -6.56 2.36 10.16
C SER A 317 -5.24 3.04 10.49
N ILE A 318 -5.25 3.88 11.53
CA ILE A 318 -4.06 4.58 12.04
C ILE A 318 -3.41 3.84 13.20
N GLN A 319 -3.82 2.59 13.47
CA GLN A 319 -3.26 1.79 14.56
C GLN A 319 -1.72 1.63 14.46
N PRO A 320 -1.12 1.43 13.27
CA PRO A 320 0.34 1.44 13.12
C PRO A 320 0.97 2.83 13.35
N GLY A 321 0.23 3.89 12.98
CA GLY A 321 0.60 5.28 13.17
C GLY A 321 -0.21 6.22 12.28
N ASN A 322 -0.16 7.51 12.59
CA ASN A 322 -0.85 8.55 11.83
C ASN A 322 -0.41 8.63 10.35
N PHE A 323 0.81 8.20 10.03
CA PHE A 323 1.36 8.19 8.67
C PHE A 323 0.62 7.25 7.71
N GLU A 324 -0.18 6.30 8.22
CA GLU A 324 -0.85 5.29 7.38
C GLU A 324 -1.78 5.89 6.32
N ARG A 325 -2.30 7.09 6.51
CA ARG A 325 -3.19 7.72 5.54
C ARG A 325 -2.47 8.48 4.42
N HIS A 326 -1.13 8.54 4.46
CA HIS A 326 -0.33 9.49 3.69
C HIS A 326 0.70 8.86 2.74
N TRP A 327 0.54 7.58 2.39
CA TRP A 327 1.45 6.83 1.53
C TRP A 327 1.32 7.15 0.03
N GLY A 328 0.26 7.83 -0.37
CA GLY A 328 -0.02 8.15 -1.76
C GLY A 328 1.10 8.99 -2.39
N ILE A 329 1.45 8.68 -3.64
CA ILE A 329 2.22 9.59 -4.50
C ILE A 329 1.31 10.70 -5.07
N PHE A 330 -0.01 10.45 -5.10
CA PHE A 330 -1.06 11.42 -5.33
C PHE A 330 -1.88 11.66 -4.05
N THR A 331 -2.44 12.86 -3.91
CA THR A 331 -3.51 13.15 -2.94
C THR A 331 -4.79 12.37 -3.31
N TYR A 332 -5.77 12.31 -2.39
CA TYR A 332 -7.05 11.62 -2.60
C TYR A 332 -7.78 12.00 -3.91
N ASP A 333 -7.64 13.25 -4.35
CA ASP A 333 -8.21 13.81 -5.58
C ASP A 333 -7.31 13.66 -6.82
N GLY A 334 -6.19 12.94 -6.70
CA GLY A 334 -5.31 12.60 -7.81
C GLY A 334 -4.33 13.71 -8.21
N LEU A 335 -4.00 14.66 -7.32
CA LEU A 335 -2.95 15.64 -7.55
C LEU A 335 -1.57 15.10 -7.12
N PRO A 336 -0.51 15.26 -7.93
CA PRO A 336 0.84 14.88 -7.53
C PRO A 336 1.28 15.62 -6.27
N LYS A 337 1.77 14.89 -5.26
CA LYS A 337 2.24 15.48 -4.00
C LYS A 337 3.65 16.04 -4.08
N TYR A 338 4.44 15.57 -5.03
CA TYR A 338 5.81 16.01 -5.31
C TYR A 338 6.22 15.62 -6.74
N GLN A 339 7.31 16.19 -7.22
CA GLN A 339 7.86 15.83 -8.52
C GLN A 339 8.51 14.45 -8.45
N LEU A 340 7.98 13.50 -9.22
CA LEU A 340 8.50 12.15 -9.34
C LEU A 340 8.58 11.76 -10.82
N ASN A 341 9.75 11.28 -11.24
CA ASN A 341 9.95 10.68 -12.55
C ASN A 341 10.08 9.16 -12.40
N LEU A 342 9.08 8.44 -12.92
CA LEU A 342 9.03 6.98 -12.87
C LEU A 342 9.97 6.30 -13.87
N GLY A 343 10.59 7.04 -14.80
CA GLY A 343 11.47 6.48 -15.83
C GLY A 343 10.75 5.62 -16.87
N ILE A 344 9.41 5.66 -16.90
CA ILE A 344 8.53 4.87 -17.77
C ILE A 344 7.53 5.78 -18.50
N GLY A 345 7.32 5.53 -19.79
CA GLY A 345 6.29 6.19 -20.60
C GLY A 345 6.36 7.73 -20.63
N ASN A 346 5.19 8.37 -20.56
CA ASN A 346 5.04 9.84 -20.55
C ASN A 346 5.51 10.48 -19.22
N SER A 347 5.72 9.69 -18.17
CA SER A 347 6.14 10.13 -16.83
C SER A 347 7.59 10.58 -16.75
N SER A 348 8.34 10.46 -17.86
CA SER A 348 9.66 11.09 -18.02
C SER A 348 9.63 12.62 -17.80
N ARG A 349 8.44 13.24 -17.86
CA ARG A 349 8.20 14.67 -17.60
C ARG A 349 7.59 14.97 -16.23
N GLY A 350 7.40 13.95 -15.37
CA GLY A 350 6.72 14.05 -14.08
C GLY A 350 5.34 13.36 -14.08
N LEU A 351 4.74 13.26 -12.89
CA LEU A 351 3.43 12.63 -12.70
C LEU A 351 2.30 13.44 -13.35
N VAL A 352 1.36 12.73 -13.97
CA VAL A 352 0.15 13.29 -14.59
C VAL A 352 -1.02 13.15 -13.63
N LYS A 353 -1.66 14.27 -13.28
CA LYS A 353 -2.80 14.33 -12.36
C LYS A 353 -4.07 13.72 -12.94
N ALA A 354 -5.03 13.39 -12.06
CA ALA A 354 -6.40 13.07 -12.45
C ALA A 354 -7.06 14.21 -13.24
N ARG A 355 -8.01 13.84 -14.11
CA ARG A 355 -8.80 14.78 -14.93
C ARG A 355 -10.28 14.61 -14.65
N GLY A 356 -11.04 15.68 -14.82
CA GLY A 356 -12.50 15.64 -14.65
C GLY A 356 -12.95 15.50 -13.19
N VAL A 357 -12.06 15.74 -12.22
CA VAL A 357 -12.38 15.70 -10.79
C VAL A 357 -13.32 16.86 -10.46
N GLN A 358 -14.49 16.53 -9.91
CA GLN A 358 -15.47 17.49 -9.42
C GLN A 358 -15.33 17.62 -7.92
N TYR A 359 -15.25 18.85 -7.42
CA TYR A 359 -15.14 19.15 -6.01
C TYR A 359 -16.51 19.57 -5.47
N LEU A 360 -16.70 19.37 -4.17
CA LEU A 360 -17.75 20.04 -3.42
C LEU A 360 -17.54 21.57 -3.43
N ASP A 361 -18.49 22.30 -2.85
CA ASP A 361 -18.42 23.76 -2.82
C ASP A 361 -17.19 24.27 -2.05
N LYS A 362 -16.71 25.46 -2.41
CA LYS A 362 -15.63 26.16 -1.69
C LYS A 362 -16.13 26.73 -0.37
N LYS A 363 -16.45 25.83 0.56
CA LYS A 363 -17.04 26.08 1.87
C LYS A 363 -16.29 25.21 2.90
N TRP A 364 -15.88 25.82 4.00
CA TRP A 364 -15.12 25.17 5.08
C TRP A 364 -15.83 25.34 6.41
N CYS A 365 -15.63 24.41 7.33
CA CYS A 365 -16.13 24.50 8.69
C CYS A 365 -15.05 24.96 9.66
N VAL A 366 -15.27 26.07 10.36
CA VAL A 366 -14.28 26.65 11.28
C VAL A 366 -14.88 26.93 12.66
N LEU A 367 -14.02 26.99 13.67
CA LEU A 367 -14.43 27.43 15.01
C LEU A 367 -14.92 28.89 14.94
N ARG A 368 -16.08 29.17 15.54
CA ARG A 368 -16.60 30.55 15.58
C ARG A 368 -15.62 31.50 16.30
N PRO A 369 -15.39 32.72 15.75
CA PRO A 369 -14.42 33.66 16.33
C PRO A 369 -14.72 34.08 17.77
N ASN A 370 -15.99 34.11 18.17
CA ASN A 370 -16.45 34.55 19.49
C ASN A 370 -16.42 33.46 20.57
N ILE A 371 -16.13 32.20 20.21
CA ILE A 371 -16.04 31.11 21.18
C ILE A 371 -14.71 31.22 21.94
N ALA A 372 -14.78 31.20 23.27
CA ALA A 372 -13.60 31.18 24.11
C ALA A 372 -12.89 29.81 24.02
N LEU A 373 -11.57 29.80 23.96
CA LEU A 373 -10.78 28.55 23.94
C LEU A 373 -10.89 27.74 25.25
N SER A 374 -11.49 28.31 26.29
CA SER A 374 -11.81 27.65 27.56
C SER A 374 -13.22 27.05 27.60
N ASP A 375 -13.99 27.07 26.49
CA ASP A 375 -15.31 26.45 26.43
C ASP A 375 -15.17 24.94 26.66
N SER A 376 -15.85 24.43 27.69
CA SER A 376 -15.72 23.05 28.15
C SER A 376 -16.16 22.01 27.11
N ARG A 377 -16.94 22.42 26.09
CA ARG A 377 -17.44 21.54 25.03
C ARG A 377 -16.41 21.28 23.93
N LEU A 378 -15.31 22.04 23.88
CA LEU A 378 -14.32 21.94 22.81
C LEU A 378 -13.62 20.58 22.81
N ALA A 379 -13.19 20.08 23.96
CA ALA A 379 -12.45 18.82 24.03
C ALA A 379 -13.24 17.65 23.42
N ASP A 380 -14.51 17.50 23.83
CA ASP A 380 -15.38 16.42 23.36
C ASP A 380 -15.71 16.56 21.87
N THR A 381 -15.95 17.79 21.39
CA THR A 381 -16.30 18.02 19.98
C THR A 381 -15.11 17.82 19.04
N ILE A 382 -13.89 18.20 19.45
CA ILE A 382 -12.65 17.90 18.72
C ILE A 382 -12.42 16.38 18.69
N SER A 383 -12.55 15.71 19.84
CA SER A 383 -12.39 14.26 19.92
C SER A 383 -13.37 13.52 19.02
N TYR A 384 -14.64 13.96 19.02
CA TYR A 384 -15.67 13.42 18.14
C TYR A 384 -15.31 13.63 16.67
N ALA A 385 -14.91 14.83 16.26
CA ALA A 385 -14.52 15.13 14.89
C ALA A 385 -13.36 14.21 14.45
N CYS A 386 -12.29 14.14 15.24
CA CYS A 386 -11.10 13.35 14.89
C CYS A 386 -11.27 11.83 15.02
N SER A 387 -12.27 11.36 15.76
CA SER A 387 -12.63 9.93 15.78
C SER A 387 -13.44 9.53 14.54
N ASN A 388 -14.05 10.50 13.86
CA ASN A 388 -14.92 10.26 12.70
C ASN A 388 -14.36 10.82 11.39
N ALA A 389 -13.17 11.44 11.39
CA ALA A 389 -12.53 12.04 10.23
C ALA A 389 -11.00 12.00 10.33
N ASP A 390 -10.31 12.51 9.30
CA ASP A 390 -8.85 12.50 9.29
C ASP A 390 -8.22 13.73 9.92
N CYS A 391 -7.73 13.58 11.16
CA CYS A 391 -6.96 14.60 11.87
C CYS A 391 -5.46 14.28 11.95
N THR A 392 -4.97 13.27 11.21
CA THR A 392 -3.60 12.74 11.39
C THR A 392 -2.51 13.75 11.06
N SER A 393 -2.81 14.75 10.22
CA SER A 393 -1.93 15.89 9.89
C SER A 393 -1.77 16.92 11.02
N LEU A 394 -2.45 16.79 12.16
CA LEU A 394 -2.28 17.68 13.32
C LEU A 394 -1.09 17.29 14.23
N GLY A 395 -0.41 16.19 13.93
CA GLY A 395 0.67 15.65 14.77
C GLY A 395 1.90 16.57 14.91
N TYR A 396 2.80 16.23 15.82
CA TYR A 396 4.06 16.96 15.95
C TYR A 396 4.91 16.86 14.68
N LYS A 397 5.43 18.00 14.18
CA LYS A 397 6.25 18.10 12.95
C LYS A 397 5.59 17.54 11.68
N THR A 398 4.27 17.54 11.63
CA THR A 398 3.46 17.20 10.46
C THR A 398 3.07 18.46 9.68
N SER A 399 2.35 18.32 8.56
CA SER A 399 1.97 19.44 7.69
C SER A 399 1.11 20.51 8.37
N CYS A 400 0.26 20.13 9.34
CA CYS A 400 -0.57 21.04 10.13
C CYS A 400 -0.14 21.16 11.60
N GLY A 401 1.02 20.62 11.99
CA GLY A 401 1.50 20.65 13.38
C GLY A 401 1.87 22.05 13.93
N ASN A 402 1.88 23.08 13.10
CA ASN A 402 2.18 24.48 13.49
C ASN A 402 0.95 25.38 13.59
N LEU A 403 -0.26 24.84 13.41
CA LEU A 403 -1.48 25.61 13.61
C LEU A 403 -1.59 26.09 15.07
N ASP A 404 -2.13 27.28 15.27
CA ASP A 404 -2.52 27.73 16.61
C ASP A 404 -3.73 26.91 17.11
N THR A 405 -4.11 27.12 18.38
CA THR A 405 -5.23 26.37 18.97
C THR A 405 -6.54 26.52 18.17
N ARG A 406 -6.83 27.71 17.61
CA ARG A 406 -8.04 27.91 16.81
C ARG A 406 -7.98 27.20 15.47
N GLY A 407 -6.81 27.23 14.83
CA GLY A 407 -6.52 26.50 13.60
C GLY A 407 -6.68 25.00 13.80
N ASN A 408 -6.12 24.43 14.87
CA ASN A 408 -6.24 23.00 15.18
C ASN A 408 -7.71 22.56 15.31
N ILE A 409 -8.50 23.33 16.05
CA ILE A 409 -9.94 23.03 16.24
C ILE A 409 -10.68 23.13 14.91
N SER A 410 -10.40 24.18 14.13
CA SER A 410 -11.03 24.40 12.84
C SER A 410 -10.66 23.29 11.85
N TYR A 411 -9.42 22.80 11.87
CA TYR A 411 -8.99 21.70 11.01
C TYR A 411 -9.74 20.40 11.33
N ALA A 412 -9.92 20.09 12.62
CA ALA A 412 -10.70 18.92 13.04
C ALA A 412 -12.16 19.04 12.57
N PHE A 413 -12.79 20.21 12.79
CA PHE A 413 -14.17 20.46 12.36
C PHE A 413 -14.33 20.39 10.85
N ASP A 414 -13.39 20.96 10.10
CA ASP A 414 -13.41 20.94 8.65
C ASP A 414 -13.25 19.53 8.09
N ASN A 415 -12.30 18.73 8.57
CA ASN A 415 -12.14 17.35 8.08
C ASN A 415 -13.41 16.51 8.29
N TYR A 416 -14.08 16.66 9.44
CA TYR A 416 -15.37 16.01 9.66
C TYR A 416 -16.46 16.55 8.73
N PHE A 417 -16.52 17.86 8.58
CA PHE A 417 -17.49 18.51 7.69
C PHE A 417 -17.33 18.09 6.23
N GLN A 418 -16.10 18.07 5.71
CA GLN A 418 -15.81 17.66 4.34
C GLN A 418 -16.08 16.17 4.13
N LYS A 419 -15.74 15.32 5.10
CA LYS A 419 -16.04 13.88 5.06
C LYS A 419 -17.55 13.59 5.03
N ASN A 420 -18.38 14.50 5.54
CA ASN A 420 -19.84 14.35 5.58
C ASN A 420 -20.51 15.22 4.50
N ASP A 421 -19.93 15.29 3.30
CA ASP A 421 -20.52 15.92 2.12
C ASP A 421 -20.96 17.39 2.33
N GLN A 422 -20.27 18.09 3.23
CA GLN A 422 -20.59 19.47 3.61
C GLN A 422 -22.02 19.67 4.14
N ASP A 423 -22.61 18.64 4.75
CA ASP A 423 -23.91 18.73 5.42
C ASP A 423 -23.88 19.82 6.49
N ASP A 424 -24.87 20.72 6.47
CA ASP A 424 -24.95 21.84 7.39
C ASP A 424 -25.01 21.39 8.86
N VAL A 425 -25.59 20.21 9.19
CA VAL A 425 -25.52 19.67 10.57
C VAL A 425 -24.13 19.17 10.95
N ALA A 426 -23.28 18.82 9.99
CA ALA A 426 -21.90 18.43 10.24
C ALA A 426 -20.99 19.61 10.62
N CYS A 427 -21.46 20.85 10.46
CA CYS A 427 -20.75 22.07 10.90
C CYS A 427 -21.45 22.82 12.06
N ASP A 428 -22.26 22.14 12.86
CA ASP A 428 -22.87 22.76 14.05
C ASP A 428 -21.95 22.67 15.28
N PHE A 429 -21.51 21.45 15.61
CA PHE A 429 -20.72 21.14 16.82
C PHE A 429 -21.30 21.79 18.10
N SER A 430 -22.60 21.67 18.33
CA SER A 430 -23.31 22.33 19.44
C SER A 430 -23.21 23.86 19.40
N GLY A 431 -23.32 24.42 18.20
CA GLY A 431 -23.18 25.85 17.92
C GLY A 431 -21.77 26.42 18.04
N LEU A 432 -20.73 25.58 18.20
CA LEU A 432 -19.33 26.03 18.30
C LEU A 432 -18.73 26.41 16.95
N ALA A 433 -19.19 25.78 15.88
CA ALA A 433 -18.63 25.95 14.54
C ALA A 433 -19.53 26.76 13.62
N THR A 434 -18.95 27.28 12.53
CA THR A 434 -19.64 28.00 11.47
C THR A 434 -18.96 27.75 10.14
N THR A 435 -19.72 27.82 9.05
CA THR A 435 -19.15 27.76 7.72
C THR A 435 -18.48 29.08 7.32
N THR A 436 -17.47 29.02 6.46
CA THR A 436 -16.81 30.16 5.83
C THR A 436 -16.48 29.84 4.37
N ASN A 437 -16.41 30.88 3.53
CA ASN A 437 -15.94 30.79 2.14
C ASN A 437 -14.50 31.29 1.97
N MET A 438 -13.83 31.60 3.08
CA MET A 438 -12.41 31.96 3.09
C MET A 438 -11.59 30.71 3.43
N ASP A 439 -10.69 30.33 2.53
CA ASP A 439 -9.77 29.19 2.68
C ASP A 439 -8.91 29.37 3.95
N PRO A 440 -9.06 28.50 4.97
CA PRO A 440 -8.29 28.58 6.22
C PRO A 440 -6.85 28.04 6.11
N SER A 441 -6.44 27.51 4.95
CA SER A 441 -5.12 26.92 4.74
C SER A 441 -3.97 27.90 5.03
N THR A 442 -2.90 27.40 5.67
CA THR A 442 -1.71 28.21 5.99
C THR A 442 -0.43 27.42 5.80
N GLY A 443 0.57 28.02 5.16
CA GLY A 443 1.87 27.38 4.94
C GLY A 443 1.76 26.02 4.25
N THR A 444 2.16 24.97 4.96
CA THR A 444 2.09 23.56 4.54
C THR A 444 0.74 22.91 4.86
N CYS A 445 -0.06 23.50 5.73
CA CYS A 445 -1.35 22.94 6.14
C CYS A 445 -2.45 23.27 5.14
N ARG A 446 -3.14 22.24 4.64
CA ARG A 446 -4.21 22.36 3.66
C ARG A 446 -5.55 21.94 4.25
N PHE A 447 -6.52 22.83 4.21
CA PHE A 447 -7.92 22.54 4.47
C PHE A 447 -8.56 22.08 3.17
N GLY A 448 -8.69 20.77 3.01
CA GLY A 448 -9.17 20.15 1.77
C GLY A 448 -10.64 20.45 1.49
N ILE A 449 -11.05 20.28 0.24
CA ILE A 449 -12.47 20.24 -0.15
C ILE A 449 -12.69 18.88 -0.78
N MET A 450 -13.54 18.03 -0.22
CA MET A 450 -13.73 16.68 -0.76
C MET A 450 -14.29 16.70 -2.19
N ILE A 451 -14.07 15.60 -2.91
CA ILE A 451 -14.58 15.42 -4.27
C ILE A 451 -16.01 14.89 -4.22
N VAL A 452 -16.80 15.16 -5.26
CA VAL A 452 -18.14 14.56 -5.40
C VAL A 452 -17.99 13.07 -5.69
N VAL A 453 -18.69 12.24 -4.92
CA VAL A 453 -18.85 10.81 -5.22
C VAL A 453 -20.15 10.58 -5.98
N ASP A 454 -20.09 9.89 -7.12
CA ASP A 454 -21.29 9.49 -7.84
C ASP A 454 -22.05 8.42 -7.02
N ASP A 455 -23.36 8.60 -6.81
CA ASP A 455 -24.25 7.67 -6.06
C ASP A 455 -24.15 6.19 -6.51
N ALA A 456 -23.61 5.92 -7.70
CA ALA A 456 -23.43 4.58 -8.25
C ALA A 456 -22.26 3.80 -7.64
N SER A 457 -21.27 4.46 -7.01
CA SER A 457 -20.14 3.81 -6.32
C SER A 457 -20.36 3.68 -4.80
N SER A 458 -21.39 4.32 -4.26
CA SER A 458 -21.71 4.31 -2.83
C SER A 458 -22.55 3.09 -2.42
N PHE A 459 -22.06 1.87 -2.62
CA PHE A 459 -22.58 0.74 -1.83
C PHE A 459 -22.04 0.86 -0.40
N LYS A 460 -22.61 1.78 0.38
CA LYS A 460 -22.52 1.73 1.84
C LYS A 460 -23.16 0.40 2.27
N LEU A 461 -22.34 -0.61 2.56
CA LEU A 461 -22.78 -1.76 3.33
C LEU A 461 -23.37 -1.20 4.65
N PRO A 462 -24.65 -1.49 4.97
CA PRO A 462 -25.21 -1.04 6.22
C PRO A 462 -24.36 -1.63 7.35
N GLN A 463 -23.90 -0.78 8.26
CA GLN A 463 -23.18 -1.15 9.46
C GLN A 463 -24.11 -1.85 10.48
N PHE A 464 -24.85 -2.87 10.05
CA PHE A 464 -25.76 -3.66 10.88
C PHE A 464 -25.07 -4.86 11.56
N GLY A 465 -23.75 -5.01 11.43
CA GLY A 465 -22.99 -6.12 12.00
C GLY A 465 -22.45 -5.93 13.43
N LEU A 466 -22.37 -4.70 13.94
CA LEU A 466 -21.70 -4.46 15.24
C LEU A 466 -22.63 -4.53 16.46
N LEU A 467 -23.93 -4.31 16.29
CA LEU A 467 -24.88 -4.30 17.41
C LEU A 467 -25.30 -5.70 17.88
N VAL A 468 -25.19 -6.73 17.02
CA VAL A 468 -25.58 -8.11 17.39
C VAL A 468 -24.51 -8.79 18.26
N PHE A 469 -23.24 -8.44 18.10
CA PHE A 469 -22.16 -9.03 18.91
C PHE A 469 -22.15 -8.55 20.36
N ILE A 470 -22.55 -7.30 20.61
CA ILE A 470 -22.59 -6.73 21.97
C ILE A 470 -23.74 -7.33 22.79
N PHE A 471 -24.88 -7.63 22.15
CA PHE A 471 -26.02 -8.27 22.85
C PHE A 471 -25.78 -9.74 23.19
N VAL A 472 -25.08 -10.49 22.35
CA VAL A 472 -24.76 -11.91 22.63
C VAL A 472 -23.72 -12.03 23.74
N LEU A 473 -22.77 -11.10 23.85
CA LEU A 473 -21.77 -11.10 24.93
C LEU A 473 -22.39 -10.72 26.29
N HIS A 474 -23.34 -9.79 26.32
CA HIS A 474 -24.04 -9.42 27.56
C HIS A 474 -24.96 -10.54 28.09
N LEU A 475 -25.62 -11.31 27.20
CA LEU A 475 -26.47 -12.43 27.62
C LEU A 475 -25.68 -13.64 28.14
N LEU A 476 -24.42 -13.83 27.71
CA LEU A 476 -23.54 -14.91 28.18
C LEU A 476 -22.84 -14.59 29.52
N LEU A 477 -22.67 -13.31 29.85
CA LEU A 477 -22.06 -12.87 31.12
C LEU A 477 -23.05 -12.77 32.29
N THR A 478 -24.35 -12.79 32.03
CA THR A 478 -25.40 -12.81 33.08
C THR A 478 -25.92 -14.21 33.41
N ALA A 479 -25.37 -15.26 32.80
CA ALA A 479 -25.81 -16.66 32.97
C ALA A 479 -24.72 -17.58 33.56
N LEU A 480 -23.73 -17.01 34.27
CA LEU A 480 -22.76 -17.73 35.11
C LEU A 480 -22.81 -17.22 36.56
#